data_AF-A0ABD0TK37-F1
#
_entry.id   AF-A0ABD0TK37-F1
#
_cell.length_a   1.000
_cell.length_b   1.000
_cell.length_c   1.000
_cell.angle_alpha   90.00
_cell.angle_beta   90.00
_cell.angle_gamma   90.00
#
_symmetry.space_group_name_H-M   'P 1'
#
loop_
_entity.id
_entity.type
_entity.pdbx_description
1 polymer ?
#
loop_
_entity_poly.entity_id
_entity_poly.type
_entity_poly.pdbx_seq_one_letter_code
_entity_poly.pdbx_strand_id
1 'polypeptide(L)'
;MIFIAVLLCCLGALVSSAPQKVFYNVEDAQNHFEHFVQKYNKTYKSEEERQERFEIFKNNLVKLNELNKNSTLTIHGINMFTDLTYEEFNAKYNGLDTSGSAMFCQRHVTANKTRVAAPEAFDWRDQKKVTPVKNQLTCSACWAFASVANIEGQYAIKHNKLVEFSEQQLLECSKHTGCSTGYFITNAILDTIANPGGIMTEQEYPFTINVGQCRAQPDRLVAKVTNCLQFVHATEDELKETLVSMGPIAIAIDAHDWGTPTAGIFQGCRNKGTNHAVLLVGYGSEFGVPYWIIKNSYGEHFGEKGYIRIPMYKNACNIMNEFHVTAVVA
;
A
#
# COMPACT_ATOMS: atom_id res chain seq x y z
N MET A 1 -37.19 5.32 53.97
CA MET A 1 -35.74 5.13 53.78
C MET A 1 -35.52 4.46 52.44
N ILE A 2 -35.06 5.22 51.45
CA ILE A 2 -34.78 4.73 50.09
C ILE A 2 -33.35 4.21 50.08
N PHE A 3 -33.17 2.93 49.71
CA PHE A 3 -31.85 2.35 49.44
C PHE A 3 -31.45 2.68 48.01
N ILE A 4 -30.35 3.42 47.84
CA ILE A 4 -29.70 3.65 46.54
C ILE A 4 -28.69 2.52 46.34
N ALA A 5 -28.96 1.64 45.37
CA ALA A 5 -27.99 0.66 44.89
C ALA A 5 -27.03 1.37 43.93
N VAL A 6 -25.77 1.51 44.33
CA VAL A 6 -24.68 1.97 43.46
C VAL A 6 -24.27 0.79 42.57
N LEU A 7 -24.70 0.81 41.30
CA LEU A 7 -24.12 -0.05 40.28
C LEU A 7 -22.69 0.44 39.99
N LEU A 8 -21.68 -0.29 40.49
CA LEU A 8 -20.33 -0.19 39.94
C LEU A 8 -20.35 -0.83 38.55
N CYS A 9 -20.38 0.03 37.52
CA CYS A 9 -20.16 -0.37 36.15
C CYS A 9 -18.65 -0.62 35.98
N CYS A 10 -18.21 -1.87 36.15
CA CYS A 10 -16.87 -2.29 35.75
C CYS A 10 -16.78 -2.23 34.23
N LEU A 11 -16.33 -1.08 33.70
CA LEU A 11 -15.83 -0.96 32.33
C LEU A 11 -14.56 -1.81 32.22
N GLY A 12 -14.73 -3.09 31.86
CA GLY A 12 -13.62 -3.92 31.43
C GLY A 12 -13.03 -3.30 30.16
N ALA A 13 -11.90 -2.62 30.29
CA ALA A 13 -11.10 -2.25 29.14
C ALA A 13 -10.71 -3.55 28.42
N LEU A 14 -11.23 -3.73 27.19
CA LEU A 14 -10.72 -4.74 26.27
C LEU A 14 -9.26 -4.37 25.97
N VAL A 15 -8.33 -4.94 26.73
CA VAL A 15 -6.92 -4.89 26.39
C VAL A 15 -6.78 -5.74 25.12
N SER A 16 -6.76 -5.07 23.96
CA SER A 16 -6.39 -5.70 22.70
C SER A 16 -4.94 -6.19 22.87
N SER A 17 -4.75 -7.49 23.09
CA SER A 17 -3.42 -8.08 23.17
C SER A 17 -2.67 -7.78 21.87
N ALA A 18 -1.45 -7.24 21.97
CA ALA A 18 -0.60 -7.03 20.81
C ALA A 18 -0.49 -8.36 20.02
N PRO A 19 -0.55 -8.33 18.68
CA PRO A 19 -0.40 -9.54 17.88
C PRO A 19 0.90 -10.24 18.26
N GLN A 20 0.84 -11.55 18.49
CA GLN A 20 1.98 -12.35 18.92
C GLN A 20 2.61 -13.05 17.73
N LYS A 21 3.94 -13.20 17.74
CA LYS A 21 4.64 -14.00 16.75
C LYS A 21 4.22 -15.46 16.83
N VAL A 22 4.00 -16.06 15.67
CA VAL A 22 3.68 -17.47 15.52
C VAL A 22 4.91 -18.20 14.98
N PHE A 23 5.25 -19.33 15.61
CA PHE A 23 6.26 -20.26 15.11
C PHE A 23 5.54 -21.53 14.62
N TYR A 24 5.79 -21.93 13.40
CA TYR A 24 5.11 -23.03 12.72
C TYR A 24 5.88 -24.33 12.88
N ASN A 25 5.16 -25.44 13.09
CA ASN A 25 5.79 -26.77 13.07
C ASN A 25 5.96 -27.20 11.60
N VAL A 26 7.20 -27.30 11.13
CA VAL A 26 7.51 -27.67 9.75
C VAL A 26 7.18 -29.14 9.45
N GLU A 27 7.15 -30.00 10.48
CA GLU A 27 6.68 -31.39 10.33
C GLU A 27 5.17 -31.45 10.05
N ASP A 28 4.42 -30.44 10.48
CA ASP A 28 2.98 -30.29 10.26
C ASP A 28 2.64 -29.41 9.04
N ALA A 29 3.61 -29.25 8.12
CA ALA A 29 3.45 -28.36 6.96
C ALA A 29 2.23 -28.70 6.10
N GLN A 30 1.84 -29.98 6.00
CA GLN A 30 0.68 -30.39 5.22
C GLN A 30 -0.61 -29.74 5.77
N ASN A 31 -0.86 -29.83 7.07
CA ASN A 31 -2.06 -29.23 7.67
C ASN A 31 -2.04 -27.71 7.57
N HIS A 32 -0.87 -27.08 7.73
CA HIS A 32 -0.70 -25.65 7.49
C HIS A 32 -1.02 -25.27 6.03
N PHE A 33 -0.60 -26.09 5.06
CA PHE A 33 -0.85 -25.85 3.64
C PHE A 33 -2.33 -26.02 3.28
N GLU A 34 -3.02 -27.04 3.80
CA GLU A 34 -4.46 -27.19 3.54
C GLU A 34 -5.27 -26.00 4.09
N HIS A 35 -4.95 -25.55 5.30
CA HIS A 35 -5.57 -24.34 5.86
C HIS A 35 -5.24 -23.09 5.04
N PHE A 36 -4.00 -22.96 4.56
CA PHE A 36 -3.58 -21.87 3.68
C PHE A 36 -4.37 -21.88 2.36
N VAL A 37 -4.50 -23.04 1.72
CA VAL A 37 -5.25 -23.22 0.47
C VAL A 37 -6.72 -22.81 0.65
N GLN A 38 -7.35 -23.26 1.74
CA GLN A 38 -8.73 -22.90 2.07
C GLN A 38 -8.88 -21.40 2.39
N LYS A 39 -8.01 -20.87 3.27
CA LYS A 39 -8.08 -19.48 3.74
C LYS A 39 -7.93 -18.46 2.60
N TYR A 40 -7.03 -18.73 1.66
CA TYR A 40 -6.73 -17.83 0.54
C TYR A 40 -7.37 -18.28 -0.77
N ASN A 41 -8.28 -19.25 -0.73
CA ASN A 41 -9.01 -19.81 -1.87
C ASN A 41 -8.07 -20.13 -3.06
N LYS A 42 -6.98 -20.83 -2.77
CA LYS A 42 -5.95 -21.16 -3.76
C LYS A 42 -6.44 -22.25 -4.70
N THR A 43 -6.16 -22.07 -5.98
CA THR A 43 -6.43 -23.05 -7.03
C THR A 43 -5.15 -23.30 -7.82
N TYR A 44 -4.87 -24.56 -8.12
CA TYR A 44 -3.69 -24.98 -8.88
C TYR A 44 -4.13 -25.69 -10.17
N LYS A 45 -3.35 -25.55 -11.24
CA LYS A 45 -3.71 -26.08 -12.57
C LYS A 45 -3.59 -27.59 -12.65
N SER A 46 -2.73 -28.19 -11.83
CA SER A 46 -2.53 -29.63 -11.74
C SER A 46 -2.02 -30.03 -10.36
N GLU A 47 -2.00 -31.33 -10.08
CA GLU A 47 -1.44 -31.84 -8.81
C GLU A 47 0.08 -31.63 -8.77
N GLU A 48 0.76 -31.65 -9.91
CA GLU A 48 2.20 -31.35 -9.99
C GLU A 48 2.49 -29.91 -9.56
N GLU A 49 1.71 -28.92 -10.04
CA GLU A 49 1.83 -27.53 -9.55
C GLU A 49 1.51 -27.45 -8.07
N ARG A 50 0.47 -28.15 -7.60
CA ARG A 50 0.09 -28.15 -6.19
C ARG A 50 1.22 -28.68 -5.30
N GLN A 51 1.90 -29.75 -5.72
CA GLN A 51 3.06 -30.30 -5.01
C GLN A 51 4.24 -29.32 -5.01
N GLU A 52 4.53 -28.66 -6.14
CA GLU A 52 5.57 -27.62 -6.20
C GLU A 52 5.27 -26.47 -5.22
N ARG A 53 4.02 -26.01 -5.19
CA ARG A 53 3.54 -24.94 -4.30
C ARG A 53 3.64 -25.34 -2.84
N PHE A 54 3.38 -26.62 -2.53
CA PHE A 54 3.55 -27.16 -1.18
C PHE A 54 5.03 -27.14 -0.74
N GLU A 55 5.97 -27.55 -1.60
CA GLU A 55 7.40 -27.51 -1.24
C GLU A 55 7.90 -26.08 -1.03
N ILE A 56 7.47 -25.13 -1.87
CA ILE A 56 7.75 -23.70 -1.69
C ILE A 56 7.16 -23.20 -0.35
N PHE A 57 5.91 -23.54 -0.07
CA PHE A 57 5.24 -23.18 1.17
C PHE A 57 5.98 -23.71 2.40
N LYS A 58 6.39 -24.98 2.40
CA LYS A 58 7.15 -25.60 3.48
C LYS A 58 8.49 -24.90 3.72
N ASN A 59 9.23 -24.58 2.65
CA ASN A 59 10.47 -23.80 2.75
C ASN A 59 10.22 -22.39 3.32
N ASN A 60 9.12 -21.75 2.93
CA ASN A 60 8.75 -20.47 3.47
C ASN A 60 8.34 -20.55 4.96
N LEU A 61 7.77 -21.66 5.47
CA LEU A 61 7.54 -21.83 6.92
C LEU A 61 8.85 -21.76 7.72
N VAL A 62 9.91 -22.42 7.25
CA VAL A 62 11.25 -22.35 7.87
C VAL A 62 11.72 -20.90 7.92
N LYS A 63 11.63 -20.19 6.79
CA LYS A 63 12.02 -18.78 6.70
C LYS A 63 11.20 -17.87 7.62
N LEU A 64 9.88 -18.09 7.74
CA LEU A 64 9.02 -17.32 8.64
C LEU A 64 9.44 -17.49 10.11
N ASN A 65 9.79 -18.72 10.52
CA ASN A 65 10.29 -18.99 11.87
C ASN A 65 11.61 -18.28 12.14
N GLU A 66 12.56 -18.32 11.19
CA GLU A 66 13.84 -17.62 11.30
C GLU A 66 13.65 -16.10 11.40
N LEU A 67 12.80 -15.53 10.55
CA LEU A 67 12.48 -14.10 10.58
C LEU A 67 11.83 -13.69 11.91
N ASN A 68 10.90 -14.47 12.43
CA ASN A 68 10.27 -14.19 13.72
C ASN A 68 11.24 -14.33 14.91
N LYS A 69 12.22 -15.24 14.83
CA LYS A 69 13.28 -15.37 15.84
C LYS A 69 14.18 -14.14 15.87
N ASN A 70 14.47 -13.55 14.71
CA ASN A 70 15.44 -12.46 14.57
C ASN A 70 14.81 -11.06 14.62
N SER A 71 13.52 -10.91 14.32
CA SER A 71 12.83 -9.63 14.40
C SER A 71 12.51 -9.25 15.84
N THR A 72 12.35 -7.97 16.16
CA THR A 72 11.79 -7.53 17.45
C THR A 72 10.44 -6.82 17.28
N LEU A 73 10.23 -6.15 16.15
CA LEU A 73 9.05 -5.33 15.89
C LEU A 73 8.15 -5.84 14.77
N THR A 74 8.66 -6.72 13.92
CA THR A 74 7.92 -7.29 12.80
C THR A 74 7.36 -8.65 13.16
N ILE A 75 6.13 -8.91 12.74
CA ILE A 75 5.49 -10.22 12.82
C ILE A 75 5.34 -10.76 11.42
N HIS A 76 6.09 -11.80 11.12
CA HIS A 76 6.01 -12.54 9.88
C HIS A 76 5.04 -13.72 10.06
N GLY A 77 4.29 -14.05 9.03
CA GLY A 77 3.34 -15.16 9.13
C GLY A 77 2.86 -15.67 7.78
N ILE A 78 2.12 -16.77 7.83
CA ILE A 78 1.45 -17.31 6.65
C ILE A 78 0.47 -16.24 6.12
N ASN A 79 0.71 -15.82 4.89
CA ASN A 79 -0.12 -14.90 4.11
C ASN A 79 -0.33 -15.46 2.69
N MET A 80 -1.09 -14.76 1.84
CA MET A 80 -1.41 -15.18 0.47
C MET A 80 -0.20 -15.39 -0.46
N PHE A 81 1.00 -14.99 -0.06
CA PHE A 81 2.23 -15.16 -0.85
C PHE A 81 3.10 -16.33 -0.39
N THR A 82 2.69 -17.08 0.64
CA THR A 82 3.55 -18.08 1.29
C THR A 82 3.87 -19.26 0.36
N ASP A 83 3.10 -19.51 -0.70
CA ASP A 83 3.38 -20.53 -1.73
C ASP A 83 4.15 -19.98 -2.95
N LEU A 84 4.72 -18.78 -2.85
CA LEU A 84 5.52 -18.15 -3.90
C LEU A 84 7.00 -18.10 -3.52
N THR A 85 7.86 -18.24 -4.52
CA THR A 85 9.28 -17.89 -4.35
C THR A 85 9.44 -16.37 -4.23
N TYR A 86 10.63 -15.94 -3.79
CA TYR A 86 10.96 -14.52 -3.74
C TYR A 86 10.87 -13.89 -5.13
N GLU A 87 11.36 -14.57 -6.16
CA GLU A 87 11.37 -14.12 -7.55
C GLU A 87 9.95 -14.04 -8.10
N GLU A 88 9.10 -15.04 -7.83
CA GLU A 88 7.70 -15.03 -8.27
C GLU A 88 6.89 -13.91 -7.62
N PHE A 89 7.08 -13.67 -6.31
CA PHE A 89 6.42 -12.57 -5.62
C PHE A 89 6.78 -11.23 -6.28
N ASN A 90 8.08 -11.01 -6.48
CA ASN A 90 8.58 -9.77 -7.09
C ASN A 90 8.08 -9.59 -8.52
N ALA A 91 8.09 -10.66 -9.34
CA ALA A 91 7.64 -10.58 -10.73
C ALA A 91 6.13 -10.36 -10.89
N LYS A 92 5.30 -10.81 -9.93
CA LYS A 92 3.83 -10.76 -10.02
C LYS A 92 3.20 -9.55 -9.34
N TYR A 93 3.82 -9.03 -8.28
CA TYR A 93 3.18 -8.04 -7.40
C TYR A 93 3.91 -6.70 -7.36
N ASN A 94 5.23 -6.70 -7.52
CA ASN A 94 6.01 -5.47 -7.62
C ASN A 94 6.07 -5.06 -9.09
N GLY A 95 5.45 -3.94 -9.40
CA GLY A 95 5.23 -3.54 -10.79
C GLY A 95 6.07 -2.38 -11.26
N LEU A 96 6.57 -1.52 -10.37
CA LEU A 96 7.05 -0.19 -10.74
C LEU A 96 8.36 -0.23 -11.53
N ASP A 97 8.35 0.40 -12.70
CA ASP A 97 9.53 0.63 -13.52
C ASP A 97 10.08 2.02 -13.23
N THR A 98 11.32 2.09 -12.74
CA THR A 98 12.04 3.34 -12.49
C THR A 98 13.20 3.57 -13.47
N SER A 99 13.32 2.75 -14.53
CA SER A 99 14.47 2.72 -15.44
C SER A 99 14.37 3.65 -16.66
N GLY A 100 13.31 4.48 -16.74
CA GLY A 100 13.10 5.45 -17.81
C GLY A 100 13.25 6.92 -17.39
N SER A 101 13.01 7.83 -18.34
CA SER A 101 12.89 9.26 -18.07
C SER A 101 11.46 9.58 -17.63
N ALA A 102 11.26 9.85 -16.35
CA ALA A 102 9.96 10.31 -15.85
C ALA A 102 9.61 11.68 -16.48
N MET A 103 8.37 11.86 -16.92
CA MET A 103 7.84 13.21 -17.09
C MET A 103 7.62 13.78 -15.70
N PHE A 104 8.20 14.93 -15.42
CA PHE A 104 8.10 15.52 -14.10
C PHE A 104 6.83 16.35 -13.98
N CYS A 105 6.05 16.07 -12.94
CA CYS A 105 5.09 17.01 -12.37
C CYS A 105 5.80 18.32 -12.02
N GLN A 106 5.03 19.36 -11.68
CA GLN A 106 5.64 20.59 -11.17
C GLN A 106 6.50 20.24 -9.96
N ARG A 107 7.82 20.48 -10.06
CA ARG A 107 8.79 20.06 -9.05
C ARG A 107 8.84 21.08 -7.92
N HIS A 108 8.66 20.62 -6.69
CA HIS A 108 8.75 21.40 -5.47
C HIS A 108 9.88 20.85 -4.60
N VAL A 109 10.91 21.66 -4.39
CA VAL A 109 11.95 21.38 -3.39
C VAL A 109 11.49 22.03 -2.08
N THR A 110 11.34 21.24 -1.02
CA THR A 110 10.78 21.69 0.27
C THR A 110 11.77 22.44 1.16
N ALA A 111 13.00 22.64 0.70
CA ALA A 111 14.07 23.26 1.48
C ALA A 111 13.64 24.60 2.13
N ASN A 112 13.77 24.66 3.46
CA ASN A 112 13.71 25.89 4.27
C ASN A 112 12.42 26.73 4.15
N LYS A 113 11.25 26.13 3.95
CA LYS A 113 9.98 26.84 4.16
C LYS A 113 9.47 26.65 5.59
N THR A 114 8.72 27.64 6.09
CA THR A 114 8.12 27.68 7.43
C THR A 114 7.51 26.34 7.81
N ARG A 115 8.07 25.72 8.85
CA ARG A 115 7.63 24.42 9.39
C ARG A 115 6.17 24.49 9.77
N VAL A 116 5.32 23.72 9.08
CA VAL A 116 4.00 23.42 9.63
C VAL A 116 4.27 22.54 10.84
N ALA A 117 3.81 22.95 12.03
CA ALA A 117 3.93 22.10 13.22
C ALA A 117 3.09 20.83 13.02
N ALA A 118 3.73 19.78 12.54
CA ALA A 118 3.13 18.46 12.40
C ALA A 118 2.94 17.85 13.80
N PRO A 119 1.78 17.22 14.09
CA PRO A 119 1.55 16.55 15.36
C PRO A 119 2.51 15.35 15.56
N GLU A 120 2.55 14.78 16.76
CA GLU A 120 3.40 13.62 17.05
C GLU A 120 2.97 12.34 16.32
N ALA A 121 1.66 12.20 16.07
CA ALA A 121 1.08 11.13 15.27
C ALA A 121 -0.04 11.71 14.40
N PHE A 122 -0.23 11.12 13.22
CA PHE A 122 -1.24 11.58 12.26
C PHE A 122 -1.66 10.44 11.34
N ASP A 123 -2.96 10.34 11.06
CA ASP A 123 -3.50 9.33 10.15
C ASP A 123 -4.66 9.91 9.31
N TRP A 124 -4.50 9.94 8.00
CA TRP A 124 -5.56 10.39 7.08
C TRP A 124 -6.80 9.48 7.09
N ARG A 125 -6.69 8.25 7.59
CA ARG A 125 -7.82 7.33 7.78
C ARG A 125 -8.79 7.85 8.84
N ASP A 126 -8.26 8.42 9.92
CA ASP A 126 -9.08 8.99 11.01
C ASP A 126 -9.93 10.18 10.52
N GLN A 127 -9.43 10.88 9.50
CA GLN A 127 -10.13 11.99 8.83
C GLN A 127 -10.99 11.56 7.64
N LYS A 128 -11.14 10.25 7.40
CA LYS A 128 -11.91 9.68 6.28
C LYS A 128 -11.43 10.20 4.91
N LYS A 129 -10.11 10.37 4.74
CA LYS A 129 -9.48 10.81 3.47
C LYS A 129 -8.77 9.67 2.73
N VAL A 130 -9.07 8.42 3.10
CA VAL A 130 -8.47 7.22 2.50
C VAL A 130 -9.60 6.21 2.27
N THR A 131 -9.74 5.77 1.02
CA THR A 131 -10.70 4.72 0.60
C THR A 131 -10.32 3.34 1.16
N PRO A 132 -11.22 2.34 1.09
CA PRO A 132 -10.88 0.95 1.40
C PRO A 132 -9.64 0.44 0.64
N VAL A 133 -8.98 -0.59 1.18
CA VAL A 133 -7.84 -1.22 0.48
C VAL A 133 -8.37 -2.03 -0.69
N LYS A 134 -7.71 -1.87 -1.85
CA LYS A 134 -8.01 -2.62 -3.06
C LYS A 134 -6.95 -3.68 -3.35
N ASN A 135 -7.17 -4.51 -4.37
CA ASN A 135 -6.27 -5.59 -4.74
C ASN A 135 -5.93 -5.53 -6.24
N GLN A 136 -4.66 -5.30 -6.56
CA GLN A 136 -4.15 -5.28 -7.93
C GLN A 136 -4.06 -6.67 -8.55
N LEU A 137 -4.31 -7.74 -7.78
CA LEU A 137 -4.17 -9.13 -8.18
C LEU A 137 -2.73 -9.41 -8.67
N THR A 138 -2.56 -10.25 -9.68
CA THR A 138 -1.25 -10.56 -10.28
C THR A 138 -0.85 -9.56 -11.36
N CYS A 139 -1.34 -8.33 -11.26
CA CYS A 139 -1.09 -7.27 -12.22
C CYS A 139 0.00 -6.34 -11.72
N SER A 140 0.94 -5.93 -12.59
CA SER A 140 1.95 -4.92 -12.30
C SER A 140 1.38 -3.49 -12.29
N ALA A 141 0.21 -3.31 -11.65
CA ALA A 141 -0.61 -2.10 -11.67
C ALA A 141 -0.44 -1.21 -10.43
N CYS A 142 0.50 -1.51 -9.53
CA CYS A 142 0.72 -0.72 -8.30
C CYS A 142 0.80 0.80 -8.54
N TRP A 143 1.38 1.22 -9.67
CA TRP A 143 1.45 2.62 -10.10
C TRP A 143 0.08 3.26 -10.31
N ALA A 144 -0.87 2.53 -10.89
CA ALA A 144 -2.24 2.98 -11.10
C ALA A 144 -2.95 3.07 -9.76
N PHE A 145 -2.87 2.02 -8.93
CA PHE A 145 -3.47 2.01 -7.59
C PHE A 145 -2.95 3.15 -6.70
N ALA A 146 -1.65 3.40 -6.69
CA ALA A 146 -1.07 4.51 -5.92
C ALA A 146 -1.54 5.88 -6.44
N SER A 147 -1.58 6.06 -7.76
CA SER A 147 -2.04 7.30 -8.41
C SER A 147 -3.51 7.56 -8.13
N VAL A 148 -4.36 6.56 -8.31
CA VAL A 148 -5.80 6.64 -8.03
C VAL A 148 -6.03 6.90 -6.55
N ALA A 149 -5.40 6.15 -5.65
CA ALA A 149 -5.58 6.36 -4.21
C ALA A 149 -5.14 7.76 -3.75
N ASN A 150 -4.13 8.37 -4.41
CA ASN A 150 -3.78 9.76 -4.18
C ASN A 150 -4.86 10.72 -4.71
N ILE A 151 -5.38 10.53 -5.92
CA ILE A 151 -6.50 11.33 -6.47
C ILE A 151 -7.72 11.24 -5.55
N GLU A 152 -8.06 10.06 -5.06
CA GLU A 152 -9.16 9.82 -4.10
C GLU A 152 -8.95 10.62 -2.81
N GLY A 153 -7.73 10.60 -2.25
CA GLY A 153 -7.39 11.38 -1.05
C GLY A 153 -7.48 12.90 -1.27
N GLN A 154 -6.97 13.39 -2.40
CA GLN A 154 -7.05 14.80 -2.79
C GLN A 154 -8.50 15.25 -3.02
N TYR A 155 -9.29 14.43 -3.69
CA TYR A 155 -10.73 14.66 -3.89
C TYR A 155 -11.47 14.69 -2.54
N ALA A 156 -11.18 13.74 -1.64
CA ALA A 156 -11.79 13.70 -0.32
C ALA A 156 -11.43 14.90 0.55
N ILE A 157 -10.20 15.42 0.45
CA ILE A 157 -9.78 16.64 1.17
C ILE A 157 -10.56 17.84 0.63
N LYS A 158 -10.62 18.00 -0.69
CA LYS A 158 -11.22 19.16 -1.34
C LYS A 158 -12.75 19.21 -1.26
N HIS A 159 -13.39 18.07 -1.51
CA HIS A 159 -14.85 17.96 -1.64
C HIS A 159 -15.54 17.37 -0.40
N ASN A 160 -14.76 17.00 0.61
CA ASN A 160 -15.24 16.29 1.80
C ASN A 160 -16.08 15.04 1.49
N LYS A 161 -15.77 14.37 0.39
CA LYS A 161 -16.48 13.18 -0.09
C LYS A 161 -15.49 12.12 -0.49
N LEU A 162 -15.62 10.94 0.11
CA LEU A 162 -14.82 9.78 -0.25
C LEU A 162 -15.49 9.07 -1.43
N VAL A 163 -14.74 8.88 -2.51
CA VAL A 163 -15.20 8.23 -3.73
C VAL A 163 -14.11 7.27 -4.18
N GLU A 164 -14.50 6.06 -4.58
CA GLU A 164 -13.59 5.09 -5.19
C GLU A 164 -13.53 5.34 -6.70
N PHE A 165 -12.33 5.61 -7.20
CA PHE A 165 -12.08 5.89 -8.61
C PHE A 165 -11.45 4.68 -9.31
N SER A 166 -11.50 4.69 -10.64
CA SER A 166 -11.15 3.54 -11.47
C SER A 166 -9.65 3.42 -11.74
N GLU A 167 -9.01 2.38 -11.21
CA GLU A 167 -7.67 1.99 -11.64
C GLU A 167 -7.66 1.47 -13.08
N GLN A 168 -8.73 0.78 -13.50
CA GLN A 168 -8.84 0.24 -14.86
C GLN A 168 -8.75 1.33 -15.92
N GLN A 169 -9.32 2.51 -15.66
CA GLN A 169 -9.21 3.65 -16.55
C GLN A 169 -7.74 4.02 -16.79
N LEU A 170 -6.91 4.04 -15.75
CA LEU A 170 -5.47 4.32 -15.91
C LEU A 170 -4.78 3.21 -16.71
N LEU A 171 -5.13 1.94 -16.49
CA LEU A 171 -4.56 0.82 -17.25
C LEU A 171 -4.90 0.88 -18.74
N GLU A 172 -6.09 1.36 -19.12
CA GLU A 172 -6.58 1.35 -20.50
C GLU A 172 -6.37 2.69 -21.25
N CYS A 173 -6.31 3.82 -20.54
CA CYS A 173 -6.29 5.16 -21.13
C CYS A 173 -4.95 5.89 -21.04
N SER A 174 -4.01 5.40 -20.21
CA SER A 174 -2.64 5.95 -20.17
C SER A 174 -1.83 5.56 -21.40
N LYS A 175 -0.70 6.24 -21.64
CA LYS A 175 0.21 5.90 -22.74
C LYS A 175 0.91 4.56 -22.52
N HIS A 176 1.04 4.15 -21.26
CA HIS A 176 1.63 2.88 -20.87
C HIS A 176 0.53 1.98 -20.34
N THR A 177 -0.20 1.43 -21.30
CA THR A 177 -1.28 0.49 -21.01
C THR A 177 -0.69 -0.86 -20.62
N GLY A 178 -1.43 -1.58 -19.78
CA GLY A 178 -1.14 -2.98 -19.54
C GLY A 178 -0.91 -3.35 -18.09
N CYS A 179 -0.63 -4.64 -17.96
CA CYS A 179 -0.52 -5.36 -16.70
C CYS A 179 0.89 -5.96 -16.52
N SER A 180 1.78 -5.73 -17.49
CA SER A 180 3.05 -6.43 -17.66
C SER A 180 4.28 -5.57 -17.38
N THR A 181 4.12 -4.25 -17.34
CA THR A 181 5.20 -3.29 -17.08
C THR A 181 4.73 -2.20 -16.14
N GLY A 182 5.62 -1.74 -15.28
CA GLY A 182 5.35 -0.59 -14.43
C GLY A 182 5.29 0.71 -15.18
N TYR A 183 4.73 1.70 -14.50
CA TYR A 183 4.77 3.06 -14.97
C TYR A 183 5.04 4.04 -13.85
N PHE A 184 5.69 5.17 -14.16
CA PHE A 184 5.93 6.21 -13.16
C PHE A 184 4.60 6.79 -12.68
N ILE A 185 4.44 6.91 -11.35
CA ILE A 185 3.28 7.55 -10.69
C ILE A 185 3.01 8.92 -11.32
N THR A 186 4.07 9.71 -11.51
CA THR A 186 4.05 11.04 -12.12
C THR A 186 3.38 11.02 -13.49
N ASN A 187 3.81 10.09 -14.34
CA ASN A 187 3.27 9.99 -15.70
C ASN A 187 1.83 9.49 -15.70
N ALA A 188 1.46 8.57 -14.81
CA ALA A 188 0.09 8.08 -14.70
C ALA A 188 -0.91 9.21 -14.36
N ILE A 189 -0.50 10.12 -13.46
CA ILE A 189 -1.29 11.31 -13.14
C ILE A 189 -1.31 12.28 -14.33
N LEU A 190 -0.18 12.52 -14.98
CA LEU A 190 -0.10 13.39 -16.17
C LEU A 190 -0.93 12.87 -17.34
N ASP A 191 -0.97 11.57 -17.56
CA ASP A 191 -1.81 10.95 -18.59
C ASP A 191 -3.29 11.11 -18.25
N THR A 192 -3.67 10.98 -16.97
CA THR A 192 -5.05 11.27 -16.52
C THR A 192 -5.45 12.71 -16.83
N ILE A 193 -4.53 13.68 -16.67
CA ILE A 193 -4.73 15.09 -17.03
C ILE A 193 -4.84 15.27 -18.55
N ALA A 194 -3.97 14.62 -19.31
CA ALA A 194 -3.91 14.78 -20.76
C ALA A 194 -5.10 14.12 -21.48
N ASN A 195 -5.54 12.96 -20.99
CA ASN A 195 -6.64 12.19 -21.56
C ASN A 195 -7.25 11.25 -20.49
N PRO A 196 -8.49 11.46 -20.04
CA PRO A 196 -9.51 12.38 -20.55
C PRO A 196 -9.61 13.73 -19.81
N GLY A 197 -8.65 14.06 -18.93
CA GLY A 197 -8.71 15.25 -18.05
C GLY A 197 -9.36 14.99 -16.70
N GLY A 198 -9.57 13.73 -16.33
CA GLY A 198 -10.22 13.32 -15.10
C GLY A 198 -10.40 11.82 -14.98
N ILE A 199 -11.11 11.38 -13.96
CA ILE A 199 -11.28 9.97 -13.62
C ILE A 199 -12.74 9.62 -13.28
N MET A 200 -13.20 8.48 -13.79
CA MET A 200 -14.49 7.87 -13.51
C MET A 200 -14.46 7.07 -12.20
N THR A 201 -15.63 6.72 -11.70
CA THR A 201 -15.75 5.89 -10.50
C THR A 201 -15.39 4.42 -10.77
N GLU A 202 -14.95 3.71 -9.75
CA GLU A 202 -14.74 2.25 -9.79
C GLU A 202 -16.05 1.51 -10.16
N GLN A 203 -17.20 2.04 -9.72
CA GLN A 203 -18.51 1.46 -10.04
C GLN A 203 -18.82 1.48 -11.55
N GLU A 204 -18.49 2.58 -12.23
CA GLU A 204 -18.79 2.75 -13.66
C GLU A 204 -17.72 2.16 -14.57
N TYR A 205 -16.51 1.98 -14.04
CA TYR A 205 -15.36 1.47 -14.78
C TYR A 205 -14.54 0.51 -13.89
N PRO A 206 -15.06 -0.70 -13.62
CA PRO A 206 -14.48 -1.60 -12.63
C PRO A 206 -13.13 -2.19 -13.08
N PHE A 207 -12.28 -2.50 -12.09
CA PHE A 207 -11.03 -3.22 -12.29
C PHE A 207 -11.26 -4.67 -12.71
N THR A 208 -10.75 -5.04 -13.88
CA THR A 208 -10.97 -6.37 -14.48
C THR A 208 -9.70 -7.12 -14.86
N ILE A 209 -8.51 -6.63 -14.47
CA ILE A 209 -7.14 -7.07 -14.85
C ILE A 209 -6.84 -7.13 -16.36
N ASN A 210 -7.83 -7.49 -17.17
CA ASN A 210 -7.81 -7.51 -18.63
C ASN A 210 -7.75 -6.08 -19.15
N VAL A 211 -6.71 -5.78 -19.92
CA VAL A 211 -6.52 -4.45 -20.51
C VAL A 211 -7.12 -4.45 -21.91
N GLY A 212 -8.21 -3.69 -22.07
CA GLY A 212 -8.86 -3.43 -23.35
C GLY A 212 -8.55 -2.04 -23.91
N GLN A 213 -9.44 -1.57 -24.78
CA GLN A 213 -9.40 -0.18 -25.25
C GLN A 213 -9.83 0.78 -24.14
N CYS A 214 -9.32 2.01 -24.15
CA CYS A 214 -9.80 3.07 -23.28
C CYS A 214 -11.32 3.30 -23.46
N ARG A 215 -12.09 3.13 -22.38
CA ARG A 215 -13.55 3.31 -22.32
C ARG A 215 -13.97 4.57 -21.56
N ALA A 216 -13.03 5.47 -21.29
CA ALA A 216 -13.33 6.68 -20.53
C ALA A 216 -14.33 7.57 -21.29
N GLN A 217 -15.32 8.06 -20.57
CA GLN A 217 -16.38 8.90 -21.12
C GLN A 217 -16.28 10.30 -20.49
N PRO A 218 -15.99 11.37 -21.27
CA PRO A 218 -15.80 12.71 -20.73
C PRO A 218 -16.95 13.23 -19.87
N ASP A 219 -18.19 12.84 -20.19
CA ASP A 219 -19.42 13.19 -19.47
C ASP A 219 -19.63 12.43 -18.16
N ARG A 220 -18.83 11.39 -17.90
CA ARG A 220 -18.89 10.58 -16.67
C ARG A 220 -17.68 10.76 -15.74
N LEU A 221 -16.79 11.70 -16.06
CA LEU A 221 -15.65 12.02 -15.19
C LEU A 221 -16.16 12.69 -13.92
N VAL A 222 -15.80 12.14 -12.76
CA VAL A 222 -16.24 12.67 -11.46
C VAL A 222 -15.20 13.58 -10.84
N ALA A 223 -13.91 13.21 -10.92
CA ALA A 223 -12.81 14.04 -10.46
C ALA A 223 -12.01 14.56 -11.65
N LYS A 224 -11.96 15.89 -11.79
CA LYS A 224 -11.09 16.56 -12.76
C LYS A 224 -9.71 16.74 -12.15
N VAL A 225 -8.68 16.19 -12.80
CA VAL A 225 -7.29 16.35 -12.39
C VAL A 225 -6.66 17.43 -13.26
N THR A 226 -6.10 18.47 -12.64
CA THR A 226 -5.64 19.67 -13.37
C THR A 226 -4.14 19.84 -13.37
N ASN A 227 -3.46 19.31 -12.36
CA ASN A 227 -2.02 19.42 -12.23
C ASN A 227 -1.53 18.29 -11.31
N CYS A 228 -0.23 18.21 -11.14
CA CYS A 228 0.39 17.37 -10.13
C CYS A 228 1.69 18.02 -9.64
N LEU A 229 2.04 17.72 -8.39
CA LEU A 229 3.24 18.22 -7.72
C LEU A 229 4.13 17.05 -7.35
N GLN A 230 5.42 17.17 -7.64
CA GLN A 230 6.43 16.22 -7.19
C GLN A 230 7.33 16.90 -6.16
N PHE A 231 7.49 16.25 -5.01
CA PHE A 231 8.27 16.76 -3.91
C PHE A 231 9.62 16.07 -3.80
N VAL A 232 10.67 16.86 -3.61
CA VAL A 232 11.98 16.34 -3.21
C VAL A 232 12.32 16.88 -1.84
N HIS A 233 12.33 15.96 -0.88
CA HIS A 233 12.54 16.22 0.53
C HIS A 233 14.01 15.96 0.89
N ALA A 234 14.60 16.84 1.70
CA ALA A 234 15.93 16.62 2.25
C ALA A 234 15.91 15.73 3.50
N THR A 235 14.78 15.69 4.22
CA THR A 235 14.63 14.94 5.48
C THR A 235 13.26 14.27 5.57
N GLU A 236 13.17 13.22 6.39
CA GLU A 236 11.88 12.57 6.67
C GLU A 236 10.91 13.48 7.43
N ASP A 237 11.40 14.49 8.16
CA ASP A 237 10.53 15.50 8.77
C ASP A 237 9.88 16.41 7.71
N GLU A 238 10.58 16.76 6.64
CA GLU A 238 9.96 17.50 5.53
C GLU A 238 8.89 16.64 4.83
N LEU A 239 9.12 15.33 4.65
CA LEU A 239 8.09 14.42 4.13
C LEU A 239 6.87 14.35 5.07
N LYS A 240 7.10 14.34 6.38
CA LYS A 240 6.06 14.34 7.42
C LYS A 240 5.20 15.60 7.33
N GLU A 241 5.84 16.76 7.18
CA GLU A 241 5.17 18.06 7.05
C GLU A 241 4.37 18.14 5.74
N THR A 242 4.94 17.67 4.62
CA THR A 242 4.22 17.58 3.34
C THR A 242 3.01 16.67 3.45
N LEU A 243 3.10 15.52 4.11
CA LEU A 243 1.98 14.59 4.29
C LEU A 243 0.82 15.24 5.06
N VAL A 244 1.12 16.00 6.12
CA VAL A 244 0.11 16.70 6.92
C VAL A 244 -0.52 17.85 6.14
N SER A 245 0.29 18.63 5.42
CA SER A 245 -0.18 19.85 4.74
C SER A 245 -0.84 19.60 3.39
N MET A 246 -0.41 18.56 2.66
CA MET A 246 -0.85 18.30 1.30
C MET A 246 -1.84 17.15 1.17
N GLY A 247 -1.97 16.28 2.16
CA GLY A 247 -2.79 15.06 2.03
C GLY A 247 -1.97 13.77 1.87
N PRO A 248 -2.64 12.61 1.71
CA PRO A 248 -1.97 11.37 1.38
C PRO A 248 -1.08 11.52 0.13
N ILE A 249 0.14 10.97 0.17
CA ILE A 249 1.15 11.14 -0.88
C ILE A 249 1.35 9.80 -1.60
N ALA A 250 1.28 9.79 -2.93
CA ALA A 250 1.72 8.61 -3.68
C ALA A 250 3.24 8.56 -3.65
N ILE A 251 3.78 7.42 -3.23
CA ILE A 251 5.22 7.22 -3.03
C ILE A 251 5.68 5.96 -3.75
N ALA A 252 6.97 5.94 -4.11
CA ALA A 252 7.62 4.73 -4.58
C ALA A 252 8.58 4.18 -3.52
N ILE A 253 8.62 2.87 -3.36
CA ILE A 253 9.36 2.18 -2.29
C ILE A 253 10.01 0.89 -2.83
N ASP A 254 11.04 0.42 -2.14
CA ASP A 254 11.54 -0.96 -2.24
C ASP A 254 10.64 -1.93 -1.44
N ALA A 255 9.81 -2.70 -2.13
CA ALA A 255 8.95 -3.72 -1.55
C ALA A 255 9.45 -5.15 -1.79
N HIS A 256 10.73 -5.36 -2.15
CA HIS A 256 11.25 -6.69 -2.47
C HIS A 256 11.03 -7.73 -1.36
N ASP A 257 11.09 -7.28 -0.11
CA ASP A 257 11.03 -8.14 1.08
C ASP A 257 9.63 -8.15 1.74
N TRP A 258 8.61 -7.60 1.08
CA TRP A 258 7.25 -7.46 1.62
C TRP A 258 6.39 -8.73 1.51
N GLY A 259 6.94 -9.86 1.04
CA GLY A 259 6.16 -11.09 0.90
C GLY A 259 5.76 -11.79 2.20
N THR A 260 6.28 -11.37 3.37
CA THR A 260 6.15 -12.10 4.65
C THR A 260 5.50 -11.37 5.84
N PRO A 261 5.54 -10.02 5.97
CA PRO A 261 4.96 -9.37 7.14
C PRO A 261 3.42 -9.52 7.18
N THR A 262 2.91 -9.65 8.39
CA THR A 262 1.48 -9.74 8.70
C THR A 262 1.05 -8.71 9.75
N ALA A 263 1.99 -8.23 10.58
CA ALA A 263 1.74 -7.14 11.53
C ALA A 263 3.06 -6.51 12.01
N GLY A 264 2.95 -5.41 12.75
CA GLY A 264 4.07 -4.74 13.39
C GLY A 264 4.82 -3.77 12.47
N ILE A 265 5.95 -3.26 12.94
CA ILE A 265 6.81 -2.33 12.19
C ILE A 265 7.83 -3.15 11.39
N PHE A 266 7.72 -3.13 10.06
CA PHE A 266 8.55 -3.91 9.14
C PHE A 266 9.95 -3.31 8.97
N GLN A 267 10.98 -4.07 9.37
CA GLN A 267 12.39 -3.64 9.32
C GLN A 267 13.23 -4.38 8.28
N GLY A 268 12.60 -5.19 7.41
CA GLY A 268 13.29 -6.17 6.56
C GLY A 268 13.75 -5.65 5.20
N CYS A 269 13.57 -4.37 4.87
CA CYS A 269 13.93 -3.83 3.56
C CYS A 269 15.45 -3.80 3.35
N ARG A 270 15.92 -4.49 2.30
CA ARG A 270 17.34 -4.53 1.91
C ARG A 270 17.78 -3.40 0.98
N ASN A 271 16.86 -2.50 0.58
CA ASN A 271 17.12 -1.36 -0.28
C ASN A 271 17.80 -1.74 -1.62
N LYS A 272 17.23 -2.73 -2.31
CA LYS A 272 17.69 -3.27 -3.60
C LYS A 272 17.28 -2.43 -4.81
N GLY A 273 16.53 -1.36 -4.58
CA GLY A 273 15.96 -0.52 -5.61
C GLY A 273 14.44 -0.45 -5.49
N THR A 274 13.90 0.71 -5.82
CA THR A 274 12.47 0.99 -5.78
C THR A 274 11.75 0.20 -6.87
N ASN A 275 10.74 -0.58 -6.49
CA ASN A 275 10.02 -1.49 -7.40
C ASN A 275 8.50 -1.52 -7.17
N HIS A 276 7.99 -0.70 -6.25
CA HIS A 276 6.58 -0.69 -5.90
C HIS A 276 6.06 0.70 -5.61
N ALA A 277 4.81 0.96 -5.99
CA ALA A 277 4.13 2.24 -5.76
C ALA A 277 2.98 2.03 -4.76
N VAL A 278 2.89 2.92 -3.77
CA VAL A 278 1.97 2.83 -2.63
C VAL A 278 1.52 4.22 -2.20
N LEU A 279 0.59 4.29 -1.24
CA LEU A 279 0.13 5.56 -0.69
C LEU A 279 0.58 5.74 0.76
N LEU A 280 1.33 6.79 1.04
CA LEU A 280 1.67 7.23 2.39
C LEU A 280 0.46 7.95 3.00
N VAL A 281 -0.05 7.47 4.14
CA VAL A 281 -1.30 7.96 4.73
C VAL A 281 -1.15 8.49 6.15
N GLY A 282 -0.04 8.21 6.83
CA GLY A 282 0.14 8.62 8.21
C GLY A 282 1.48 8.25 8.80
N TYR A 283 1.64 8.52 10.08
CA TYR A 283 2.76 8.16 10.91
C TYR A 283 2.37 8.11 12.39
N GLY A 284 3.20 7.50 13.21
CA GLY A 284 3.05 7.49 14.65
C GLY A 284 4.29 6.93 15.33
N SER A 285 4.14 6.52 16.59
CA SER A 285 5.20 5.88 17.36
C SER A 285 4.61 4.76 18.20
N GLU A 286 5.25 3.60 18.22
CA GLU A 286 4.87 2.45 19.04
C GLU A 286 6.14 1.87 19.66
N PHE A 287 6.12 1.59 20.97
CA PHE A 287 7.28 1.13 21.73
C PHE A 287 8.54 2.02 21.58
N GLY A 288 8.32 3.34 21.44
CA GLY A 288 9.40 4.31 21.22
C GLY A 288 9.99 4.29 19.81
N VAL A 289 9.38 3.56 18.87
CA VAL A 289 9.83 3.45 17.48
C VAL A 289 8.87 4.21 16.58
N PRO A 290 9.31 5.33 15.97
CA PRO A 290 8.49 6.06 15.02
C PRO A 290 8.35 5.27 13.71
N TYR A 291 7.16 5.32 13.10
CA TYR A 291 6.84 4.58 11.88
C TYR A 291 5.97 5.40 10.92
N TRP A 292 6.12 5.12 9.62
CA TRP A 292 5.19 5.50 8.57
C TRP A 292 4.04 4.51 8.47
N ILE A 293 2.86 4.95 8.06
CA ILE A 293 1.68 4.12 7.74
C ILE A 293 1.46 4.18 6.24
N ILE A 294 1.51 3.02 5.60
CA ILE A 294 1.45 2.91 4.14
C ILE A 294 0.27 2.02 3.75
N LYS A 295 -0.60 2.54 2.89
CA LYS A 295 -1.66 1.77 2.24
C LYS A 295 -1.07 1.02 1.05
N ASN A 296 -1.24 -0.29 1.02
CA ASN A 296 -0.81 -1.14 -0.09
C ASN A 296 -2.01 -1.54 -0.98
N SER A 297 -1.72 -2.17 -2.12
CA SER A 297 -2.68 -2.63 -3.13
C SER A 297 -2.70 -4.16 -3.27
N TYR A 298 -2.29 -4.88 -2.23
CA TYR A 298 -2.26 -6.36 -2.17
C TYR A 298 -3.52 -6.98 -1.55
N GLY A 299 -4.58 -6.19 -1.40
CA GLY A 299 -5.80 -6.59 -0.71
C GLY A 299 -5.68 -6.56 0.81
N GLU A 300 -6.84 -6.64 1.48
CA GLU A 300 -6.95 -6.48 2.93
C GLU A 300 -6.27 -7.59 3.74
N HIS A 301 -6.00 -8.74 3.14
CA HIS A 301 -5.33 -9.83 3.84
C HIS A 301 -3.82 -9.60 4.03
N PHE A 302 -3.25 -8.63 3.32
CA PHE A 302 -1.83 -8.29 3.43
C PHE A 302 -1.57 -7.43 4.68
N GLY A 303 -0.51 -7.72 5.42
CA GLY A 303 -0.11 -6.90 6.57
C GLY A 303 -1.26 -6.60 7.53
N GLU A 304 -1.33 -5.36 7.99
CA GLU A 304 -2.33 -4.88 8.93
C GLU A 304 -3.58 -4.38 8.19
N LYS A 305 -4.43 -5.31 7.75
CA LYS A 305 -5.66 -5.01 6.97
C LYS A 305 -5.37 -4.26 5.67
N GLY A 306 -4.33 -4.66 4.95
CA GLY A 306 -3.86 -4.05 3.72
C GLY A 306 -2.84 -2.92 3.89
N TYR A 307 -2.45 -2.61 5.13
CA TYR A 307 -1.45 -1.60 5.45
C TYR A 307 -0.14 -2.24 5.92
N ILE A 308 0.94 -1.48 5.81
CA ILE A 308 2.23 -1.83 6.41
C ILE A 308 2.80 -0.61 7.11
N ARG A 309 3.50 -0.86 8.22
CA ARG A 309 4.28 0.15 8.91
C ARG A 309 5.76 -0.07 8.68
N ILE A 310 6.51 0.99 8.40
CA ILE A 310 7.97 0.94 8.25
C ILE A 310 8.62 2.01 9.14
N PRO A 311 9.85 1.81 9.64
CA PRO A 311 10.50 2.78 10.52
C PRO A 311 10.69 4.15 9.86
N MET A 312 10.49 5.20 10.64
CA MET A 312 10.93 6.54 10.29
C MET A 312 12.42 6.73 10.64
N TYR A 313 13.00 7.78 10.07
CA TYR A 313 14.35 8.28 10.30
C TYR A 313 15.46 7.27 9.96
N LYS A 314 15.18 6.38 9.01
CA LYS A 314 16.10 5.33 8.55
C LYS A 314 16.19 5.23 7.04
N ASN A 315 15.48 6.08 6.30
CA ASN A 315 15.23 5.88 4.88
C ASN A 315 14.78 4.43 4.60
N ALA A 316 13.87 3.92 5.44
CA ALA A 316 13.44 2.54 5.35
C ALA A 316 12.82 2.28 3.98
N CYS A 317 13.20 1.17 3.33
CA CYS A 317 12.67 0.78 2.04
C CYS A 317 12.86 1.84 0.95
N ASN A 318 13.95 2.62 1.04
CA ASN A 318 14.27 3.71 0.12
C ASN A 318 13.16 4.76 -0.01
N ILE A 319 12.41 5.05 1.07
CA ILE A 319 11.31 6.03 1.03
C ILE A 319 11.78 7.44 0.64
N MET A 320 13.00 7.86 1.02
CA MET A 320 13.56 9.19 0.70
C MET A 320 14.11 9.28 -0.72
N ASN A 321 13.32 8.87 -1.72
CA ASN A 321 13.62 9.05 -3.14
C ASN A 321 12.81 10.23 -3.72
N GLU A 322 12.88 10.42 -5.05
CA GLU A 322 12.25 11.56 -5.72
C GLU A 322 10.78 11.33 -6.14
N PHE A 323 10.21 10.16 -5.86
CA PHE A 323 8.88 9.76 -6.32
C PHE A 323 7.77 10.06 -5.30
N HIS A 324 7.83 11.22 -4.64
CA HIS A 324 6.76 11.72 -3.80
C HIS A 324 5.83 12.62 -4.62
N VAL A 325 4.63 12.14 -4.94
CA VAL A 325 3.74 12.82 -5.89
C VAL A 325 2.36 13.04 -5.27
N THR A 326 1.78 14.20 -5.56
CA THR A 326 0.37 14.46 -5.30
C THR A 326 -0.32 15.09 -6.50
N ALA A 327 -1.53 14.64 -6.81
CA ALA A 327 -2.40 15.22 -7.80
C ALA A 327 -3.03 16.52 -7.29
N VAL A 328 -3.40 17.40 -8.20
CA VAL A 328 -4.21 18.58 -7.92
C VAL A 328 -5.57 18.37 -8.59
N VAL A 329 -6.60 18.30 -7.76
CA VAL A 329 -7.99 18.07 -8.17
C VAL A 329 -8.75 19.39 -8.21
N ALA A 330 -9.60 19.58 -9.22
CA ALA A 330 -10.40 20.81 -9.42
C ALA A 330 -11.62 20.92 -8.51
#